data_AF-A0ABC9W531-F1
#
_entry.id   AF-A0ABC9W531-F1
#
_cell.length_a   1.000
_cell.length_b   1.000
_cell.length_c   1.000
_cell.angle_alpha   90.00
_cell.angle_beta   90.00
_cell.angle_gamma   90.00
#
_symmetry.space_group_name_H-M   'P 1'
#
loop_
_entity.id
_entity.type
_entity.pdbx_description
1 polymer ?
#
loop_
_entity_poly.entity_id
_entity_poly.type
_entity_poly.pdbx_seq_one_letter_code
_entity_poly.pdbx_strand_id
1 'polypeptide(L)'
;MSCGTVSNALHKSRHQTTISPADLHGMWYPTVRRTLVCLSKLYRCIDRAVFQGLSQEALSACIHSLLGAADSISKNKTQVDGQLFLIKHLLILREQIAPFHTDFTIKEISLDLKKTRDAAFKILNPKTVSRFFRLNSNNALIQFLLEGTPEIREHYIDSKKDVDRHLKSACEQFIQQQTKQFIEQLEEFMTKVAALKTMATQGGPKYSLSQQPWAQPAKINDLVSSTYKTIKTKLPSTLRSMSLYLSNKDTELILFKPVRNNIQQMFQKLHALLKEEFSDEDLQIIACPSMEQVNLLLSMSK
;
A
#
# COMPACT_ATOMS: atom_id res chain seq x y z
N MET A 1 59.69 34.39 24.18
CA MET A 1 59.56 33.19 25.04
C MET A 1 58.35 33.40 25.93
N SER A 2 57.25 32.67 25.92
CA SER A 2 56.76 31.56 25.11
C SER A 2 55.22 31.62 25.22
N CYS A 3 54.53 31.49 24.09
CA CYS A 3 53.08 31.39 24.02
C CYS A 3 52.67 29.97 24.45
N GLY A 4 51.91 29.85 25.54
CA GLY A 4 51.37 28.59 26.04
C GLY A 4 49.85 28.56 25.86
N THR A 5 49.40 27.94 24.76
CA THR A 5 47.98 27.69 24.48
C THR A 5 47.51 26.50 25.32
N VAL A 6 46.65 26.73 26.30
CA VAL A 6 45.94 25.66 27.02
C VAL A 6 44.61 25.39 26.33
N SER A 7 44.52 24.21 25.73
CA SER A 7 43.30 23.61 25.21
C SER A 7 42.21 23.51 26.28
N ASN A 8 40.98 23.91 25.96
CA ASN A 8 39.80 23.43 26.67
C ASN A 8 38.76 22.95 25.66
N ALA A 9 38.65 21.62 25.56
CA ALA A 9 37.64 20.92 24.81
C ALA A 9 36.30 21.04 25.56
N LEU A 10 35.38 21.86 25.07
CA LEU A 10 33.98 21.82 25.51
C LEU A 10 33.18 20.84 24.65
N HIS A 11 32.80 19.76 25.32
CA HIS A 11 31.78 18.78 24.98
C HIS A 11 30.61 19.36 24.15
N LYS A 12 30.47 18.90 22.90
CA LYS A 12 29.20 18.97 22.18
C LYS A 12 28.24 17.95 22.80
N SER A 13 27.36 18.42 23.69
CA SER A 13 26.20 17.67 24.13
C SER A 13 25.33 17.37 22.92
N ARG A 14 25.23 16.10 22.56
CA ARG A 14 24.32 15.57 21.54
C ARG A 14 22.91 15.70 22.10
N HIS A 15 22.22 16.78 21.78
CA HIS A 15 20.79 16.92 22.08
C HIS A 15 20.04 15.78 21.39
N GLN A 16 19.76 14.71 22.15
CA GLN A 16 18.63 13.83 21.85
C GLN A 16 17.38 14.68 22.04
N THR A 17 16.79 15.15 20.95
CA THR A 17 15.45 15.72 20.96
C THR A 17 14.49 14.62 21.41
N THR A 18 14.16 14.61 22.70
CA THR A 18 13.00 13.93 23.24
C THR A 18 11.78 14.64 22.64
N ILE A 19 11.23 14.07 21.56
CA ILE A 19 10.04 14.59 20.89
C ILE A 19 8.89 14.47 21.91
N SER A 20 8.34 15.61 22.34
CA SER A 20 7.12 15.62 23.15
C SER A 20 5.96 15.04 22.34
N PRO A 21 5.03 14.26 22.93
CA PRO A 21 3.82 13.80 22.24
C PRO A 21 3.01 14.96 21.61
N ALA A 22 3.10 16.16 22.19
CA ALA A 22 2.49 17.37 21.65
C ALA A 22 3.17 17.86 20.35
N ASP A 23 4.48 17.68 20.21
CA ASP A 23 5.23 17.98 18.98
C ASP A 23 4.93 16.95 17.89
N LEU A 24 4.67 15.70 18.27
CA LEU A 24 4.30 14.62 17.36
C LEU A 24 2.96 14.90 16.65
N HIS A 25 1.98 15.43 17.39
CA HIS A 25 0.68 15.85 16.84
C HIS A 25 0.72 17.25 16.20
N GLY A 26 1.72 18.07 16.54
CA GLY A 26 1.98 19.37 15.93
C GLY A 26 2.43 19.28 14.46
N MET A 27 2.99 18.13 14.07
CA MET A 27 3.41 17.85 12.69
C MET A 27 2.30 17.23 11.82
N TRP A 28 1.14 16.91 12.38
CA TRP A 28 0.03 16.33 11.62
C TRP A 28 -0.66 17.38 10.76
N TYR A 29 -1.10 16.96 9.58
CA TYR A 29 -1.90 17.83 8.73
C TYR A 29 -3.15 18.36 9.49
N PRO A 30 -3.45 19.67 9.44
CA PRO A 30 -4.47 20.29 10.28
C PRO A 30 -5.84 19.60 10.22
N THR A 31 -6.26 19.14 9.02
CA THR A 31 -7.56 18.46 8.86
C THR A 31 -7.61 17.15 9.65
N VAL A 32 -6.56 16.34 9.61
CA VAL A 32 -6.48 15.08 10.37
C VAL A 32 -6.62 15.35 11.87
N ARG A 33 -5.86 16.32 12.38
CA ARG A 33 -5.92 16.70 13.80
C ARG A 33 -7.33 17.17 14.20
N ARG A 34 -7.94 18.05 13.42
CA ARG A 34 -9.29 18.57 13.70
C ARG A 34 -10.34 17.46 13.68
N THR A 35 -10.29 16.58 12.68
CA THR A 35 -11.21 15.44 12.57
C THR A 35 -11.06 14.50 13.76
N LEU A 36 -9.85 14.09 14.13
CA LEU A 36 -9.63 13.19 15.27
C LEU A 36 -10.10 13.79 16.61
N VAL A 37 -9.84 15.09 16.85
CA VAL A 37 -10.34 15.78 18.03
C VAL A 37 -11.88 15.81 18.03
N CYS A 38 -12.50 16.11 16.88
CA CYS A 38 -13.95 16.08 16.74
C CYS A 38 -14.52 14.71 17.08
N LEU A 39 -13.99 13.64 16.46
CA LEU A 39 -14.41 12.26 16.72
C LEU A 39 -14.26 11.87 18.19
N SER A 40 -13.13 12.24 18.83
CA SER A 40 -12.90 11.91 20.24
C SER A 40 -13.92 12.54 21.20
N LYS A 41 -14.41 13.76 20.88
CA LYS A 41 -15.42 14.45 21.67
C LYS A 41 -16.81 13.88 21.42
N LEU A 42 -17.16 13.69 20.14
CA LEU A 42 -18.45 13.13 19.74
C LEU A 42 -18.64 11.72 20.32
N TYR A 43 -17.61 10.88 20.30
CA TYR A 43 -17.69 9.50 20.77
C TYR A 43 -18.23 9.36 22.21
N ARG A 44 -18.01 10.37 23.07
CA ARG A 44 -18.43 10.36 24.48
C ARG A 44 -19.79 11.01 24.73
N CYS A 45 -20.35 11.72 23.76
CA CYS A 45 -21.46 12.64 23.96
C CYS A 45 -22.71 12.32 23.14
N ILE A 46 -22.66 11.34 22.23
CA ILE A 46 -23.79 10.98 21.38
C ILE A 46 -23.94 9.46 21.28
N ASP A 47 -25.17 9.03 21.00
CA ASP A 47 -25.49 7.64 20.78
C ASP A 47 -24.70 7.05 19.61
N ARG A 48 -24.37 5.77 19.73
CA ARG A 48 -23.50 5.06 18.79
C ARG A 48 -23.98 5.17 17.34
N ALA A 49 -25.29 5.06 17.09
CA ALA A 49 -25.84 5.12 15.73
C ALA A 49 -25.63 6.50 15.09
N VAL A 50 -25.81 7.58 15.86
CA VAL A 50 -25.60 8.95 15.37
C VAL A 50 -24.10 9.23 15.19
N PHE A 51 -23.26 8.72 16.11
CA PHE A 51 -21.81 8.83 16.00
C PHE A 51 -21.28 8.18 14.72
N GLN A 52 -21.85 7.06 14.31
CA GLN A 52 -21.44 6.35 13.11
C GLN A 52 -21.59 7.21 11.86
N GLY A 53 -22.79 7.77 11.62
CA GLY A 53 -23.05 8.64 10.47
C GLY A 53 -22.14 9.87 10.44
N LEU A 54 -22.03 10.56 11.59
CA LEU A 54 -21.16 11.74 11.71
C LEU A 54 -19.68 11.39 11.52
N SER A 55 -19.25 10.22 12.01
CA SER A 55 -17.87 9.78 11.86
C SER A 55 -17.52 9.48 10.41
N GLN A 56 -18.45 8.89 9.66
CA GLN A 56 -18.29 8.62 8.24
C GLN A 56 -18.13 9.93 7.44
N GLU A 57 -19.02 10.90 7.66
CA GLU A 57 -18.95 12.20 6.98
C GLU A 57 -17.66 12.96 7.33
N ALA A 58 -17.29 12.99 8.61
CA ALA A 58 -16.08 13.68 9.07
C ALA A 58 -14.79 13.03 8.53
N LEU A 59 -14.76 11.69 8.46
CA LEU A 59 -13.63 10.95 7.87
C LEU A 59 -13.58 11.13 6.35
N SER A 60 -14.72 11.06 5.66
CA SER A 60 -14.79 11.30 4.21
C SER A 60 -14.30 12.70 3.83
N ALA A 61 -14.75 13.74 4.55
CA ALA A 61 -14.27 15.11 4.37
C ALA A 61 -12.76 15.25 4.66
N CYS A 62 -12.26 14.53 5.67
CA CYS A 62 -10.83 14.49 5.97
C CYS A 62 -10.02 13.86 4.83
N ILE A 63 -10.45 12.71 4.32
CA ILE A 63 -9.81 12.04 3.19
C ILE A 63 -9.82 12.94 1.95
N HIS A 64 -10.95 13.58 1.64
CA HIS A 64 -11.04 14.50 0.51
C HIS A 64 -10.04 15.66 0.63
N SER A 65 -9.90 16.24 1.84
CA SER A 65 -8.90 17.27 2.12
C SER A 65 -7.46 16.76 1.95
N LEU A 66 -7.18 15.52 2.37
CA LEU A 66 -5.88 14.87 2.20
C LEU A 66 -5.54 14.63 0.72
N LEU A 67 -6.51 14.20 -0.08
CA LEU A 67 -6.34 14.02 -1.52
C LEU A 67 -6.02 15.35 -2.22
N GLY A 68 -6.76 16.42 -1.90
CA GLY A 68 -6.48 17.76 -2.44
C GLY A 68 -5.10 18.30 -2.04
N ALA A 69 -4.68 18.05 -0.80
CA ALA A 69 -3.35 18.41 -0.33
C ALA A 69 -2.25 17.61 -1.04
N ALA A 70 -2.45 16.30 -1.23
CA ALA A 70 -1.51 15.43 -1.94
C ALA A 70 -1.32 15.86 -3.40
N ASP A 71 -2.40 16.23 -4.11
CA ASP A 71 -2.34 16.77 -5.47
C ASP A 71 -1.59 18.10 -5.52
N SER A 72 -1.87 19.00 -4.57
CA SER A 72 -1.18 20.29 -4.45
C SER A 72 0.32 20.13 -4.19
N ILE A 73 0.72 19.19 -3.33
CA ILE A 73 2.13 18.88 -3.05
C ILE A 73 2.80 18.27 -4.28
N SER A 74 2.10 17.38 -4.98
CA SER A 74 2.60 16.75 -6.21
C SER A 74 2.94 17.78 -7.29
N LYS A 75 2.14 18.84 -7.42
CA LYS A 75 2.35 19.95 -8.35
C LYS A 75 3.48 20.89 -7.93
N ASN A 76 3.64 21.15 -6.63
CA ASN A 76 4.57 22.15 -6.12
C ASN A 76 5.98 21.62 -5.82
N LYS A 77 6.14 20.32 -5.52
CA LYS A 77 7.42 19.71 -5.16
C LYS A 77 7.77 18.56 -6.10
N THR A 78 7.29 17.37 -5.77
CA THR A 78 7.44 16.16 -6.57
C THR A 78 6.24 15.26 -6.36
N GLN A 79 5.92 14.44 -7.36
CA GLN A 79 4.84 13.46 -7.25
C GLN A 79 5.08 12.44 -6.11
N VAL A 80 6.33 12.08 -5.86
CA VAL A 80 6.74 11.21 -4.74
C VAL A 80 6.38 11.83 -3.39
N ASP A 81 6.65 13.12 -3.22
CA ASP A 81 6.34 13.84 -1.98
C ASP A 81 4.84 13.89 -1.70
N GLY A 82 4.01 14.07 -2.73
CA GLY A 82 2.55 14.07 -2.60
C GLY A 82 2.00 12.69 -2.24
N GLN A 83 2.48 11.63 -2.89
CA GLN A 83 2.09 10.24 -2.58
C GLN A 83 2.50 9.83 -1.16
N LEU A 84 3.75 10.10 -0.77
CA LEU A 84 4.24 9.77 0.57
C LEU A 84 3.55 10.60 1.66
N PHE A 85 3.22 11.86 1.38
CA PHE A 85 2.36 12.66 2.26
C PHE A 85 1.01 11.98 2.48
N LEU A 86 0.34 11.54 1.41
CA LEU A 86 -0.96 10.89 1.49
C LEU A 86 -0.89 9.58 2.29
N ILE A 87 0.06 8.71 1.95
CA ILE A 87 0.29 7.42 2.64
C ILE A 87 0.53 7.65 4.13
N LYS A 88 1.43 8.59 4.48
CA LYS A 88 1.71 8.94 5.89
C LYS A 88 0.45 9.32 6.65
N HIS A 89 -0.36 10.23 6.10
CA HIS A 89 -1.52 10.75 6.80
C HIS A 89 -2.69 9.77 6.85
N LEU A 90 -2.83 8.89 5.85
CA LEU A 90 -3.80 7.79 5.89
C LEU A 90 -3.38 6.70 6.90
N LEU A 91 -2.09 6.40 7.05
CA LEU A 91 -1.58 5.51 8.10
C LEU A 91 -1.88 6.07 9.50
N ILE A 92 -1.62 7.37 9.70
CA ILE A 92 -1.96 8.05 10.96
C ILE A 92 -3.48 7.98 11.20
N LEU A 93 -4.29 8.34 10.20
CA LEU A 93 -5.74 8.33 10.33
C LEU A 93 -6.26 6.93 10.69
N ARG A 94 -5.78 5.88 10.01
CA ARG A 94 -6.12 4.48 10.28
C ARG A 94 -5.76 4.05 11.71
N GLU A 95 -4.57 4.39 12.16
CA GLU A 95 -4.11 4.04 13.51
C GLU A 95 -4.95 4.75 14.58
N GLN A 96 -5.22 6.04 14.40
CA GLN A 96 -5.93 6.85 15.38
C GLN A 96 -7.43 6.54 15.44
N ILE A 97 -8.02 5.95 14.39
CA ILE A 97 -9.42 5.49 14.46
C ILE A 97 -9.56 4.09 15.06
N ALA A 98 -8.49 3.29 15.13
CA ALA A 98 -8.50 1.94 15.68
C ALA A 98 -9.11 1.83 17.09
N PRO A 99 -8.80 2.74 18.05
CA PRO A 99 -9.37 2.71 19.41
C PRO A 99 -10.90 2.86 19.46
N PHE A 100 -11.48 3.59 18.51
CA PHE A 100 -12.94 3.72 18.42
C PHE A 100 -13.61 2.41 17.96
N HIS A 101 -12.85 1.38 17.55
CA HIS A 101 -13.35 0.06 17.19
C HIS A 101 -13.23 -0.96 18.34
N THR A 102 -12.19 -0.87 19.19
CA THR A 102 -11.84 -1.91 20.18
C THR A 102 -12.71 -1.91 21.44
N ASP A 103 -13.33 -0.79 21.80
CA ASP A 103 -14.24 -0.71 22.97
C ASP A 103 -15.58 -1.46 22.78
N PHE A 104 -15.78 -2.11 21.64
CA PHE A 104 -16.96 -2.94 21.36
C PHE A 104 -16.68 -4.44 21.31
N THR A 105 -15.42 -4.89 21.36
CA THR A 105 -15.09 -6.32 21.38
C THR A 105 -14.93 -6.84 22.82
N ILE A 106 -14.71 -5.96 23.80
CA ILE A 106 -14.49 -6.30 25.22
C ILE A 106 -15.61 -5.71 26.11
N LYS A 107 -16.87 -5.77 25.65
CA LYS A 107 -18.07 -5.60 26.51
C LYS A 107 -19.22 -6.51 26.07
N GLU A 108 -18.91 -7.67 25.49
CA GLU A 108 -19.83 -8.81 25.39
C GLU A 108 -19.58 -9.80 26.55
N ILE A 109 -19.67 -9.35 27.80
CA ILE A 109 -19.97 -10.22 28.96
C ILE A 109 -20.94 -9.49 29.89
N SER A 110 -22.15 -9.29 29.38
CA SER A 110 -23.39 -9.25 30.17
C SER A 110 -24.51 -9.59 29.18
N LEU A 111 -24.65 -10.85 28.79
CA LEU A 111 -25.58 -11.75 29.44
C LEU A 111 -26.91 -11.05 29.79
N ASP A 112 -27.84 -11.02 28.84
CA ASP A 112 -29.24 -11.20 29.21
C ASP A 112 -29.69 -12.61 28.77
N LEU A 113 -29.17 -13.61 29.51
CA LEU A 113 -29.56 -15.02 29.42
C LEU A 113 -30.92 -15.30 30.07
N LYS A 114 -31.75 -14.30 30.38
CA LYS A 114 -33.09 -14.56 30.92
C LYS A 114 -34.09 -15.01 29.85
N LYS A 115 -33.92 -14.64 28.57
CA LYS A 115 -34.84 -15.03 27.49
C LYS A 115 -34.41 -16.27 26.70
N THR A 116 -33.11 -16.55 26.62
CA THR A 116 -32.56 -17.74 25.94
C THR A 116 -32.62 -19.01 26.79
N ARG A 117 -32.64 -18.89 28.14
CA ARG A 117 -32.82 -20.05 29.03
C ARG A 117 -34.25 -20.63 28.94
N ASP A 118 -35.26 -19.78 28.81
CA ASP A 118 -36.66 -20.21 28.70
C ASP A 118 -37.00 -20.79 27.32
N ALA A 119 -36.31 -20.36 26.27
CA ALA A 119 -36.41 -20.95 24.94
C ALA A 119 -35.70 -22.32 24.86
N ALA A 120 -34.55 -22.48 25.50
CA ALA A 120 -33.81 -23.75 25.53
C ALA A 120 -34.52 -24.83 26.38
N PHE A 121 -35.17 -24.46 27.49
CA PHE A 121 -35.96 -25.40 28.30
C PHE A 121 -37.23 -25.91 27.59
N LYS A 122 -37.78 -25.16 26.62
CA LYS A 122 -38.92 -25.61 25.80
C LYS A 122 -38.51 -26.53 24.64
N ILE A 123 -37.25 -26.48 24.21
CA ILE A 123 -36.68 -27.33 23.15
C ILE A 123 -36.23 -28.71 23.71
N LEU A 124 -36.04 -28.82 25.03
CA LEU A 124 -35.61 -30.05 25.72
C LEU A 124 -36.76 -30.98 26.15
N ASN A 125 -38.00 -30.73 25.73
CA ASN A 125 -39.10 -31.68 25.90
C ASN A 125 -39.08 -32.74 24.76
N PRO A 126 -38.91 -34.04 25.06
CA PRO A 126 -38.56 -35.06 24.05
C PRO A 126 -39.77 -35.63 23.28
N LYS A 127 -40.63 -34.78 22.70
CA LYS A 127 -41.82 -35.28 21.95
C LYS A 127 -42.05 -34.73 20.54
N THR A 128 -41.18 -33.86 19.99
CA THR A 128 -41.45 -33.22 18.67
C THR A 128 -40.27 -33.16 17.70
N VAL A 129 -39.32 -34.10 17.78
CA VAL A 129 -38.20 -34.22 16.82
C VAL A 129 -38.48 -35.35 15.83
N SER A 130 -39.36 -35.14 14.85
CA SER A 130 -39.56 -36.14 13.78
C SER A 130 -40.17 -35.62 12.48
N ARG A 131 -39.98 -34.35 12.09
CA ARG A 131 -40.56 -33.89 10.81
C ARG A 131 -39.90 -32.73 10.04
N PHE A 132 -38.69 -32.30 10.38
CA PHE A 132 -38.07 -31.12 9.72
C PHE A 132 -37.33 -31.39 8.39
N PHE A 133 -37.29 -32.64 7.92
CA PHE A 133 -36.76 -32.96 6.58
C PHE A 133 -37.89 -33.29 5.62
N ARG A 134 -38.46 -32.29 4.93
CA ARG A 134 -39.14 -32.45 3.63
C ARG A 134 -39.12 -31.13 2.86
N LEU A 135 -38.38 -31.14 1.73
CA LEU A 135 -38.33 -30.12 0.67
C LEU A 135 -39.62 -30.15 -0.16
N ASN A 136 -40.20 -28.99 -0.51
CA ASN A 136 -40.94 -28.78 -1.77
C ASN A 136 -41.06 -27.29 -2.15
N SER A 137 -41.06 -26.99 -3.45
CA SER A 137 -40.88 -25.68 -4.10
C SER A 137 -42.18 -24.88 -4.27
N ASN A 138 -42.21 -23.66 -3.72
CA ASN A 138 -42.41 -22.39 -4.43
C ASN A 138 -42.64 -21.26 -3.41
N ASN A 139 -41.94 -20.13 -3.60
CA ASN A 139 -42.09 -18.83 -2.93
C ASN A 139 -41.24 -18.47 -1.68
N ALA A 140 -40.04 -19.04 -1.48
CA ALA A 140 -39.11 -18.51 -0.46
C ALA A 140 -38.27 -17.29 -0.95
N LEU A 141 -38.04 -17.19 -2.27
CA LEU A 141 -37.35 -16.05 -2.89
C LEU A 141 -38.19 -14.75 -2.92
N ILE A 142 -39.50 -14.84 -2.64
CA ILE A 142 -40.41 -13.69 -2.57
C ILE A 142 -40.59 -13.22 -1.12
N GLN A 143 -40.45 -14.10 -0.11
CA GLN A 143 -40.31 -13.69 1.30
C GLN A 143 -38.98 -12.98 1.56
N PHE A 144 -37.97 -13.23 0.72
CA PHE A 144 -36.70 -12.50 0.68
C PHE A 144 -36.85 -11.03 0.24
N LEU A 145 -38.01 -10.61 -0.30
CA LEU A 145 -38.21 -9.26 -0.82
C LEU A 145 -39.22 -8.38 -0.05
N LEU A 146 -40.06 -8.92 0.85
CA LEU A 146 -41.26 -8.18 1.31
C LEU A 146 -41.27 -7.69 2.78
N GLU A 147 -40.44 -8.20 3.69
CA GLU A 147 -40.44 -7.75 5.11
C GLU A 147 -39.02 -7.88 5.70
N GLY A 148 -38.05 -6.98 5.47
CA GLY A 148 -38.19 -5.54 5.39
C GLY A 148 -37.78 -4.87 6.72
N THR A 149 -36.57 -5.12 7.23
CA THR A 149 -35.87 -4.19 8.14
C THR A 149 -34.37 -4.51 8.15
N PRO A 150 -33.51 -3.70 7.50
CA PRO A 150 -32.09 -3.98 7.43
C PRO A 150 -31.36 -3.68 8.74
N GLU A 151 -30.33 -4.47 8.94
CA GLU A 151 -29.51 -4.63 10.13
C GLU A 151 -28.56 -3.42 10.32
N ILE A 152 -28.72 -2.67 11.41
CA ILE A 152 -28.00 -1.39 11.71
C ILE A 152 -26.56 -1.65 12.23
N ARG A 153 -25.90 -2.72 11.74
CA ARG A 153 -24.52 -3.09 12.12
C ARG A 153 -23.48 -2.84 11.01
N GLU A 154 -23.90 -2.48 9.80
CA GLU A 154 -23.01 -2.39 8.62
C GLU A 154 -22.21 -1.07 8.50
N HIS A 155 -22.78 0.07 8.92
CA HIS A 155 -22.24 1.39 8.54
C HIS A 155 -20.89 1.78 9.20
N TYR A 156 -20.54 1.26 10.38
CA TYR A 156 -19.26 1.61 11.03
C TYR A 156 -18.07 0.81 10.51
N ILE A 157 -18.33 -0.41 10.05
CA ILE A 157 -17.34 -1.24 9.36
C ILE A 157 -16.94 -0.54 8.04
N ASP A 158 -17.86 0.22 7.44
CA ASP A 158 -17.65 0.92 6.19
C ASP A 158 -16.65 2.09 6.30
N SER A 159 -16.69 2.89 7.38
CA SER A 159 -15.78 4.04 7.53
C SER A 159 -14.31 3.65 7.62
N LYS A 160 -13.99 2.57 8.36
CA LYS A 160 -12.62 2.02 8.40
C LYS A 160 -12.23 1.41 7.07
N LYS A 161 -13.14 0.66 6.46
CA LYS A 161 -12.95 0.05 5.16
C LYS A 161 -12.66 1.10 4.09
N ASP A 162 -13.26 2.27 4.17
CA ASP A 162 -13.01 3.39 3.26
C ASP A 162 -11.60 3.99 3.43
N VAL A 163 -11.16 4.20 4.68
CA VAL A 163 -9.76 4.60 4.96
C VAL A 163 -8.77 3.56 4.45
N ASP A 164 -9.01 2.28 4.73
CA ASP A 164 -8.17 1.16 4.26
C ASP A 164 -8.15 1.07 2.73
N ARG A 165 -9.28 1.31 2.06
CA ARG A 165 -9.40 1.36 0.59
C ARG A 165 -8.53 2.47 0.00
N HIS A 166 -8.63 3.69 0.53
CA HIS A 166 -7.83 4.82 0.08
C HIS A 166 -6.34 4.60 0.34
N LEU A 167 -5.98 4.05 1.51
CA LEU A 167 -4.60 3.73 1.85
C LEU A 167 -4.02 2.69 0.89
N LYS A 168 -4.77 1.60 0.63
CA LYS A 168 -4.36 0.57 -0.32
C LYS A 168 -4.15 1.15 -1.72
N SER A 169 -5.11 1.94 -2.21
CA SER A 169 -5.00 2.58 -3.52
C SER A 169 -3.80 3.51 -3.62
N ALA A 170 -3.52 4.33 -2.59
CA ALA A 170 -2.36 5.21 -2.57
C ALA A 170 -1.04 4.42 -2.60
N CYS A 171 -0.94 3.33 -1.84
CA CYS A 171 0.22 2.44 -1.86
C CYS A 171 0.41 1.76 -3.23
N GLU A 172 -0.66 1.25 -3.84
CA GLU A 172 -0.61 0.61 -5.16
C GLU A 172 -0.17 1.59 -6.25
N GLN A 173 -0.71 2.81 -6.25
CA GLN A 173 -0.30 3.88 -7.17
C GLN A 173 1.17 4.24 -7.00
N PHE A 174 1.64 4.38 -5.76
CA PHE A 174 3.06 4.62 -5.47
C PHE A 174 3.94 3.49 -6.01
N ILE A 175 3.58 2.23 -5.73
CA ILE A 175 4.34 1.06 -6.19
C ILE A 175 4.38 1.02 -7.72
N GLN A 176 3.26 1.20 -8.39
CA GLN A 176 3.17 1.19 -9.85
C GLN A 176 4.02 2.30 -10.46
N GLN A 177 3.92 3.51 -9.93
CA GLN A 177 4.69 4.64 -10.43
C GLN A 177 6.19 4.46 -10.22
N GLN A 178 6.63 4.06 -9.03
CA GLN A 178 8.05 3.85 -8.75
C GLN A 178 8.59 2.71 -9.62
N THR A 179 7.83 1.61 -9.76
CA THR A 179 8.19 0.50 -10.66
C THR A 179 8.37 1.04 -12.07
N LYS A 180 7.38 1.74 -12.63
CA LYS A 180 7.47 2.34 -13.97
C LYS A 180 8.71 3.24 -14.10
N GLN A 181 8.94 4.14 -13.16
CA GLN A 181 10.10 5.03 -13.19
C GLN A 181 11.45 4.29 -13.26
N PHE A 182 11.56 3.10 -12.67
CA PHE A 182 12.79 2.32 -12.67
C PHE A 182 12.96 1.44 -13.92
N ILE A 183 11.89 0.91 -14.48
CA ILE A 183 11.95 -0.15 -15.51
C ILE A 183 11.11 0.11 -16.76
N GLU A 184 10.55 1.32 -16.95
CA GLU A 184 9.70 1.67 -18.10
C GLU A 184 10.32 1.28 -19.44
N GLN A 185 11.61 1.57 -19.65
CA GLN A 185 12.26 1.24 -20.92
C GLN A 185 12.37 -0.28 -21.15
N LEU A 186 12.62 -1.06 -20.09
CA LEU A 186 12.62 -2.53 -20.17
C LEU A 186 11.21 -3.07 -20.39
N GLU A 187 10.20 -2.50 -19.75
CA GLU A 187 8.81 -2.91 -19.88
C GLU A 187 8.28 -2.69 -21.31
N GLU A 188 8.61 -1.54 -21.92
CA GLU A 188 8.29 -1.27 -23.32
C GLU A 188 8.96 -2.26 -24.28
N PHE A 189 10.25 -2.57 -24.04
CA PHE A 189 10.97 -3.57 -24.82
C PHE A 189 10.34 -4.97 -24.69
N MET A 190 10.03 -5.39 -23.47
CA MET A 190 9.40 -6.70 -23.21
C MET A 190 8.02 -6.78 -23.87
N THR A 191 7.25 -5.69 -23.86
CA THR A 191 5.95 -5.61 -24.55
C THR A 191 6.10 -5.76 -26.07
N LYS A 192 7.09 -5.12 -26.68
CA LYS A 192 7.39 -5.26 -28.12
C LYS A 192 7.77 -6.70 -28.47
N VAL A 193 8.62 -7.34 -27.66
CA VAL A 193 8.98 -8.74 -27.88
C VAL A 193 7.78 -9.67 -27.71
N ALA A 194 6.96 -9.46 -26.67
CA ALA A 194 5.75 -10.24 -26.47
C ALA A 194 4.78 -10.12 -27.66
N ALA A 195 4.57 -8.90 -28.18
CA ALA A 195 3.74 -8.68 -29.36
C ALA A 195 4.27 -9.47 -30.58
N LEU A 196 5.58 -9.46 -30.83
CA LEU A 196 6.18 -10.25 -31.91
C LEU A 196 6.01 -11.77 -31.68
N LYS A 197 6.24 -12.27 -30.46
CA LYS A 197 6.03 -13.69 -30.14
C LYS A 197 4.57 -14.10 -30.35
N THR A 198 3.60 -13.23 -30.00
CA THR A 198 2.18 -13.52 -30.23
C THR A 198 1.81 -13.56 -31.72
N MET A 199 2.38 -12.66 -32.54
CA MET A 199 2.17 -12.66 -34.00
C MET A 199 2.78 -13.91 -34.65
N ALA A 200 3.93 -14.38 -34.19
CA ALA A 200 4.54 -15.62 -34.67
C ALA A 200 3.67 -16.85 -34.32
N THR A 201 3.10 -16.88 -33.11
CA THR A 201 2.24 -17.99 -32.65
C THR A 201 0.91 -18.06 -33.41
N GLN A 202 0.42 -16.93 -33.93
CA GLN A 202 -0.83 -16.84 -34.70
C GLN A 202 -0.66 -17.16 -36.21
N GLY A 203 0.47 -17.76 -36.61
CA GLY A 203 0.72 -18.16 -38.00
C GLY A 203 1.37 -17.07 -38.87
N GLY A 204 1.94 -16.03 -38.26
CA GLY A 204 2.78 -15.06 -38.96
C GLY A 204 4.15 -15.62 -39.39
N PRO A 205 4.91 -14.92 -40.26
CA PRO A 205 6.26 -15.30 -40.66
C PRO A 205 7.19 -15.65 -39.48
N LYS A 206 8.12 -16.58 -39.66
CA LYS A 206 9.20 -16.83 -38.69
C LYS A 206 10.10 -15.59 -38.63
N TYR A 207 10.10 -14.90 -37.49
CA TYR A 207 10.98 -13.75 -37.25
C TYR A 207 12.12 -14.14 -36.31
N SER A 208 13.32 -13.64 -36.57
CA SER A 208 14.43 -13.66 -35.61
C SER A 208 14.50 -12.31 -34.90
N LEU A 209 14.53 -12.30 -33.56
CA LEU A 209 14.62 -11.05 -32.79
C LEU A 209 15.86 -10.23 -33.17
N SER A 210 16.99 -10.88 -33.43
CA SER A 210 18.25 -10.23 -33.83
C SER A 210 18.18 -9.44 -35.14
N GLN A 211 17.22 -9.74 -36.03
CA GLN A 211 17.03 -9.00 -37.29
C GLN A 211 16.27 -7.68 -37.11
N GLN A 212 15.65 -7.47 -35.95
CA GLN A 212 14.90 -6.24 -35.67
C GLN A 212 15.87 -5.09 -35.35
N PRO A 213 15.72 -3.89 -35.97
CA PRO A 213 16.63 -2.76 -35.75
C PRO A 213 16.73 -2.30 -34.29
N TRP A 214 15.68 -2.54 -33.51
CA TRP A 214 15.58 -2.16 -32.10
C TRP A 214 16.02 -3.26 -31.12
N ALA A 215 16.25 -4.49 -31.60
CA ALA A 215 16.67 -5.64 -30.79
C ALA A 215 18.09 -6.12 -31.15
N GLN A 216 18.90 -5.26 -31.76
CA GLN A 216 20.31 -5.52 -31.95
C GLN A 216 21.03 -5.60 -30.58
N PRO A 217 22.02 -6.50 -30.41
CA PRO A 217 22.73 -6.70 -29.14
C PRO A 217 23.26 -5.39 -28.52
N ALA A 218 23.82 -4.49 -29.34
CA ALA A 218 24.30 -3.18 -28.89
C ALA A 218 23.18 -2.27 -28.35
N LYS A 219 21.99 -2.30 -28.96
CA LYS A 219 20.83 -1.51 -28.51
C LYS A 219 20.23 -2.05 -27.21
N ILE A 220 20.26 -3.37 -27.03
CA ILE A 220 19.85 -3.99 -25.77
C ILE A 220 20.86 -3.66 -24.66
N ASN A 221 22.16 -3.65 -24.96
CA ASN A 221 23.17 -3.18 -24.00
C ASN A 221 22.90 -1.72 -23.56
N ASP A 222 22.66 -0.82 -24.51
CA ASP A 222 22.33 0.58 -24.23
C ASP A 222 21.09 0.69 -23.33
N LEU A 223 20.05 -0.08 -23.64
CA LEU A 223 18.79 -0.13 -22.88
C LEU A 223 19.01 -0.60 -21.44
N VAL A 224 19.73 -1.71 -21.26
CA VAL A 224 20.03 -2.30 -19.96
C VAL A 224 20.93 -1.37 -19.15
N SER A 225 21.95 -0.79 -19.78
CA SER A 225 22.87 0.18 -19.16
C SER A 225 22.15 1.46 -18.73
N SER A 226 21.25 1.98 -19.56
CA SER A 226 20.40 3.13 -19.25
C SER A 226 19.50 2.84 -18.04
N THR A 227 18.86 1.68 -18.03
CA THR A 227 17.98 1.25 -16.93
C THR A 227 18.78 1.10 -15.64
N TYR A 228 19.94 0.46 -15.68
CA TYR A 228 20.81 0.29 -14.51
C TYR A 228 21.29 1.64 -13.95
N LYS A 229 21.67 2.59 -14.81
CA LYS A 229 22.01 3.97 -14.41
C LYS A 229 20.81 4.70 -13.79
N THR A 230 19.61 4.51 -14.33
CA THR A 230 18.38 5.12 -13.81
C THR A 230 18.07 4.61 -12.40
N ILE A 231 18.16 3.30 -12.19
CA ILE A 231 17.98 2.70 -10.85
C ILE A 231 19.04 3.26 -9.90
N LYS A 232 20.32 3.25 -10.28
CA LYS A 232 21.42 3.74 -9.43
C LYS A 232 21.27 5.21 -9.00
N THR A 233 20.72 6.06 -9.88
CA THR A 233 20.58 7.50 -9.61
C THR A 233 19.29 7.85 -8.87
N LYS A 234 18.16 7.21 -9.20
CA LYS A 234 16.84 7.54 -8.63
C LYS A 234 16.57 6.81 -7.33
N LEU A 235 17.06 5.58 -7.16
CA LEU A 235 16.79 4.75 -5.98
C LEU A 235 17.16 5.43 -4.65
N PRO A 236 18.36 6.03 -4.48
CA PRO A 236 18.72 6.68 -3.23
C PRO A 236 17.83 7.89 -2.91
N SER A 237 17.38 8.61 -3.94
CA SER A 237 16.49 9.76 -3.78
C SER A 237 15.11 9.31 -3.30
N THR A 238 14.53 8.28 -3.91
CA THR A 238 13.23 7.72 -3.49
C THR A 238 13.27 7.24 -2.04
N LEU A 239 14.32 6.51 -1.65
CA LEU A 239 14.43 5.97 -0.30
C LEU A 239 14.69 7.03 0.76
N ARG A 240 15.43 8.10 0.42
CA ARG A 240 15.56 9.27 1.29
C ARG A 240 14.21 9.94 1.54
N SER A 241 13.40 10.14 0.49
CA SER A 241 12.05 10.68 0.65
C SER A 241 11.17 9.75 1.49
N MET A 242 11.21 8.43 1.27
CA MET A 242 10.46 7.47 2.09
C MET A 242 10.84 7.58 3.57
N SER A 243 12.13 7.67 3.88
CA SER A 243 12.62 7.82 5.26
C SER A 243 12.18 9.14 5.90
N LEU A 244 12.19 10.23 5.14
CA LEU A 244 11.76 11.55 5.61
C LEU A 244 10.26 11.60 5.94
N TYR A 245 9.41 10.95 5.13
CA TYR A 245 7.96 10.99 5.33
C TYR A 245 7.46 9.94 6.34
N LEU A 246 7.86 8.67 6.19
CA LEU A 246 7.33 7.56 6.98
C LEU A 246 8.00 7.43 8.34
N SER A 247 9.29 7.75 8.43
CA SER A 247 10.07 7.71 9.68
C SER A 247 10.02 6.36 10.42
N ASN A 248 9.71 5.27 9.71
CA ASN A 248 9.61 3.92 10.23
C ASN A 248 10.17 2.94 9.19
N LYS A 249 11.31 2.32 9.53
CA LYS A 249 12.04 1.41 8.65
C LYS A 249 11.23 0.18 8.23
N ASP A 250 10.38 -0.36 9.11
CA ASP A 250 9.57 -1.53 8.77
C ASP A 250 8.49 -1.17 7.74
N THR A 251 7.83 -0.02 7.92
CA THR A 251 6.85 0.48 6.95
C THR A 251 7.50 0.81 5.61
N GLU A 252 8.68 1.42 5.62
CA GLU A 252 9.47 1.69 4.42
C GLU A 252 9.80 0.39 3.66
N LEU A 253 10.28 -0.64 4.37
CA LEU A 253 10.60 -1.94 3.79
C LEU A 253 9.36 -2.65 3.23
N ILE A 254 8.24 -2.64 3.96
CA ILE A 254 6.98 -3.24 3.51
C ILE A 254 6.48 -2.56 2.23
N LEU A 255 6.51 -1.23 2.17
CA LEU A 255 6.07 -0.48 1.00
C LEU A 255 7.00 -0.64 -0.20
N PHE A 256 8.32 -0.72 0.03
CA PHE A 256 9.31 -0.84 -1.05
C PHE A 256 9.49 -2.27 -1.57
N LYS A 257 9.19 -3.29 -0.77
CA LYS A 257 9.36 -4.71 -1.13
C LYS A 257 8.67 -5.08 -2.46
N PRO A 258 7.41 -4.69 -2.75
CA PRO A 258 6.79 -4.93 -4.04
C PRO A 258 7.55 -4.29 -5.23
N VAL A 259 8.06 -3.06 -5.08
CA VAL A 259 8.85 -2.38 -6.12
C VAL A 259 10.12 -3.18 -6.41
N ARG A 260 10.83 -3.60 -5.36
CA ARG A 260 12.02 -4.45 -5.48
C ARG A 260 11.71 -5.76 -6.23
N ASN A 261 10.63 -6.44 -5.86
CA ASN A 261 10.23 -7.69 -6.49
C ASN A 261 9.88 -7.50 -7.97
N ASN A 262 9.19 -6.42 -8.34
CA ASN A 262 8.85 -6.13 -9.73
C ASN A 262 10.11 -5.92 -10.59
N ILE A 263 11.09 -5.16 -10.09
CA ILE A 263 12.37 -4.95 -10.78
C ILE A 263 13.08 -6.29 -10.97
N GLN A 264 13.20 -7.09 -9.90
CA GLN A 264 13.81 -8.42 -9.93
C GLN A 264 13.15 -9.34 -10.96
N GLN A 265 11.81 -9.42 -10.97
CA GLN A 265 11.06 -10.25 -11.91
C GLN A 265 11.27 -9.79 -13.36
N MET A 266 11.38 -8.49 -13.61
CA MET A 266 11.61 -7.98 -14.96
C MET A 266 13.00 -8.30 -15.48
N PHE A 267 14.03 -8.19 -14.64
CA PHE A 267 15.37 -8.67 -14.99
C PHE A 267 15.38 -10.19 -15.20
N GLN A 268 14.68 -10.98 -14.39
CA GLN A 268 14.56 -12.43 -14.59
C GLN A 268 13.93 -12.78 -15.94
N LYS A 269 12.81 -12.13 -16.30
CA LYS A 269 12.16 -12.31 -17.60
C LYS A 269 13.08 -11.92 -18.76
N LEU A 270 13.81 -10.83 -18.61
CA LEU A 270 14.80 -10.39 -19.60
C LEU A 270 15.89 -11.45 -19.78
N HIS A 271 16.48 -11.98 -18.70
CA HIS A 271 17.50 -13.03 -18.79
C HIS A 271 16.99 -14.30 -19.47
N ALA A 272 15.74 -14.71 -19.18
CA ALA A 272 15.15 -15.88 -19.83
C ALA A 272 15.01 -15.65 -21.34
N LEU A 273 14.48 -14.49 -21.74
CA LEU A 273 14.34 -14.10 -23.15
C LEU A 273 15.69 -14.02 -23.86
N LEU A 274 16.71 -13.46 -23.21
CA LEU A 274 18.04 -13.33 -23.79
C LEU A 274 18.68 -14.71 -24.04
N LYS A 275 18.50 -15.67 -23.13
CA LYS A 275 19.01 -17.04 -23.30
C LYS A 275 18.29 -17.85 -24.38
N GLU A 276 17.02 -17.54 -24.64
CA GLU A 276 16.23 -18.25 -25.66
C GLU A 276 16.56 -17.79 -27.09
N GLU A 277 16.90 -16.51 -27.26
CA GLU A 277 16.83 -15.84 -28.58
C GLU A 277 18.19 -15.35 -29.10
N PHE A 278 19.22 -15.31 -28.25
CA PHE A 278 20.54 -14.78 -28.60
C PHE A 278 21.64 -15.82 -28.39
N SER A 279 22.69 -15.73 -29.21
CA SER A 279 23.88 -16.59 -29.09
C SER A 279 24.76 -16.17 -27.91
N ASP A 280 25.68 -17.04 -27.47
CA ASP A 280 26.61 -16.71 -26.38
C ASP A 280 27.51 -15.50 -26.69
N GLU A 281 27.83 -15.27 -27.97
CA GLU A 281 28.59 -14.09 -28.42
C GLU A 281 27.75 -12.81 -28.29
N ASP A 282 26.48 -12.86 -28.68
CA ASP A 282 25.54 -11.74 -28.53
C ASP A 282 25.30 -11.41 -27.05
N LEU A 283 25.23 -12.43 -26.19
CA LEU A 283 25.07 -12.24 -24.74
C LEU A 283 26.27 -11.50 -24.12
N GLN A 284 27.49 -11.75 -24.61
CA GLN A 284 28.68 -11.00 -24.17
C GLN A 284 28.60 -9.53 -24.59
N ILE A 285 28.09 -9.23 -25.79
CA ILE A 285 27.89 -7.86 -26.27
C ILE A 285 26.82 -7.14 -25.44
N ILE A 286 25.72 -7.83 -25.12
CA ILE A 286 24.63 -7.27 -24.30
C ILE A 286 25.10 -6.96 -22.88
N ALA A 287 26.03 -7.76 -22.33
CA ALA A 287 26.61 -7.59 -21.00
C ALA A 287 25.56 -7.28 -19.90
N CYS A 288 24.46 -8.05 -19.92
CA CYS A 288 23.36 -7.87 -18.96
C CYS A 288 23.87 -8.12 -17.52
N PRO A 289 23.56 -7.23 -16.55
CA PRO A 289 24.01 -7.41 -15.18
C PRO A 289 23.39 -8.66 -14.58
N SER A 290 24.20 -9.43 -13.85
CA SER A 290 23.73 -10.66 -13.22
C SER A 290 22.64 -10.37 -12.19
N MET A 291 21.82 -11.37 -11.89
CA MET A 291 20.78 -11.24 -10.86
C MET A 291 21.36 -10.85 -9.50
N GLU A 292 22.58 -11.29 -9.17
CA GLU A 292 23.29 -10.93 -7.96
C GLU A 292 23.67 -9.44 -7.95
N GLN A 293 24.15 -8.91 -9.08
CA GLN A 293 24.47 -7.48 -9.21
C GLN A 293 23.22 -6.59 -9.08
N VAL A 294 22.09 -7.03 -9.64
CA VAL A 294 20.80 -6.34 -9.47
C VAL A 294 20.35 -6.40 -8.01
N ASN A 295 20.48 -7.56 -7.36
CA ASN A 295 20.14 -7.72 -5.94
C ASN A 295 21.02 -6.88 -5.02
N LEU A 296 22.30 -6.74 -5.34
CA LEU A 296 23.24 -5.88 -4.64
C LEU A 296 22.85 -4.41 -4.82
N LEU A 297 22.56 -3.97 -6.05
CA LEU A 297 22.12 -2.61 -6.32
C LEU A 297 20.88 -2.24 -5.50
N LEU A 298 19.91 -3.16 -5.41
CA LEU A 298 18.67 -2.96 -4.65
C LEU A 298 18.86 -3.09 -3.13
N SER A 299 19.96 -3.69 -2.66
CA SER A 299 20.27 -3.85 -1.23
C SER A 299 21.15 -2.72 -0.68
N MET A 300 21.89 -2.00 -1.53
CA MET A 300 22.84 -0.93 -1.17
C MET A 300 22.19 0.34 -0.60
N SER A 301 20.91 0.32 -0.29
CA SER A 301 20.19 1.48 0.22
C SER A 301 20.09 1.48 1.74
N LYS A 302 21.22 1.29 2.41
CA LYS A 302 21.35 1.45 3.88
C LYS A 302 21.69 2.88 4.25
#